data_AF-A0A366D983-F1
#
_entry.id   AF-A0A366D983-F1
#
_cell.length_a   1.000
_cell.length_b   1.000
_cell.length_c   1.000
_cell.angle_alpha   90.00
_cell.angle_beta   90.00
_cell.angle_gamma   90.00
#
_symmetry.space_group_name_H-M   'P 1'
#
loop_
_entity.id
_entity.type
_entity.pdbx_description
1 polymer ?
#
loop_
_entity_poly.entity_id
_entity_poly.type
_entity_poly.pdbx_seq_one_letter_code
_entity_poly.pdbx_strand_id
1 'polypeptide(L)' 'MLATCPSCSWPSPTLVSAHGSVRYLRCVCGQWLISEHGTVVALAGRGGFTEPAVDCC' A
#
# COMPACT_ATOMS: atom_id res chain seq x y z
N MET A 1 8.05 6.97 -13.46
CA MET A 1 8.80 5.86 -12.84
C MET A 1 7.80 4.97 -12.12
N LEU A 2 7.86 3.66 -12.30
CA LEU A 2 6.96 2.72 -11.64
C LEU A 2 7.48 2.45 -10.21
N ALA A 3 6.64 2.68 -9.21
CA ALA A 3 6.98 2.41 -7.82
C ALA A 3 7.04 0.90 -7.59
N THR A 4 8.20 0.33 -7.24
CA THR A 4 8.29 -1.09 -6.89
C THR A 4 7.81 -1.31 -5.46
N CYS A 5 6.98 -2.33 -5.22
CA CYS A 5 6.54 -2.65 -3.87
C CYS A 5 7.69 -3.24 -3.05
N PRO A 6 8.10 -2.64 -1.93
CA PRO A 6 9.20 -3.15 -1.11
C PRO A 6 8.85 -4.44 -0.37
N SER A 7 7.56 -4.80 -0.26
CA SER A 7 7.12 -6.01 0.46
C SER A 7 7.15 -7.29 -0.39
N CYS A 8 6.89 -7.20 -1.70
CA CYS A 8 6.85 -8.38 -2.58
C CYS A 8 7.62 -8.20 -3.90
N SER A 9 8.33 -7.08 -4.06
CA SER A 9 9.08 -6.72 -5.27
C SER A 9 8.25 -6.60 -6.55
N TRP A 10 6.91 -6.49 -6.44
CA TRP A 10 6.06 -6.29 -7.61
C TRP A 10 6.31 -4.92 -8.25
N PRO A 11 6.64 -4.86 -9.56
CA PRO A 11 7.13 -3.64 -10.18
C PRO A 11 6.02 -2.66 -10.60
N SER A 12 4.77 -3.12 -10.68
CA SER A 12 3.65 -2.34 -11.24
C SER A 12 2.42 -2.34 -10.33
N PRO A 13 2.48 -1.73 -9.14
CA PRO A 13 1.31 -1.53 -8.30
C PRO A 13 0.32 -0.58 -8.99
N THR A 14 -0.97 -0.89 -8.88
CA THR A 14 -2.06 -0.20 -9.57
C THR A 14 -2.37 1.13 -8.91
N LEU A 15 -2.49 2.21 -9.68
CA LEU A 15 -2.96 3.49 -9.16
C LEU A 15 -4.45 3.43 -8.81
N VAL A 16 -4.78 3.79 -7.57
CA VAL A 16 -6.17 3.83 -7.07
C VAL A 16 -6.67 5.27 -6.99
N SER A 17 -5.84 6.20 -6.49
CA SER A 17 -6.20 7.63 -6.42
C SER A 17 -4.96 8.52 -6.53
N ALA A 18 -5.15 9.77 -6.94
CA ALA A 18 -4.11 10.79 -6.99
C ALA A 18 -4.64 12.15 -6.50
N HIS A 19 -3.83 12.83 -5.69
CA HIS A 19 -4.11 14.15 -5.14
C HIS A 19 -2.84 15.01 -5.29
N GLY A 20 -2.77 15.82 -6.35
CA GLY A 20 -1.57 16.58 -6.69
C GLY A 20 -0.39 15.66 -7.04
N SER A 21 0.73 15.84 -6.33
CA SER A 21 1.94 15.01 -6.47
C SER A 21 1.82 13.64 -5.78
N VAL A 22 0.81 13.47 -4.92
CA VAL A 22 0.61 12.25 -4.12
C VAL A 22 -0.24 11.24 -4.88
N ARG A 23 0.20 9.98 -4.90
CA ARG A 23 -0.44 8.85 -5.55
C ARG A 23 -0.61 7.72 -4.55
N TYR A 24 -1.83 7.19 -4.47
CA TYR A 24 -2.17 6.03 -3.68
C TYR A 24 -2.25 4.82 -4.59
N LEU A 25 -1.36 3.85 -4.38
CA LEU A 25 -1.20 2.66 -5.21
C LEU A 25 -1.55 1.41 -4.40
N ARG A 26 -2.13 0.40 -5.06
CA ARG A 26 -2.38 -0.92 -4.47
C ARG A 26 -1.49 -1.97 -5.13
N CYS A 27 -0.78 -2.72 -4.30
CA CYS A 27 -0.02 -3.86 -4.77
C CYS A 27 -0.87 -5.15 -4.74
N VAL A 28 -0.53 -6.10 -5.61
CA VAL A 28 -1.14 -7.44 -5.66
C VAL A 28 -0.93 -8.24 -4.37
N CYS A 29 0.09 -7.92 -3.57
CA CYS A 29 0.31 -8.52 -2.24
C CYS A 29 -0.61 -7.93 -1.15
N GLY A 30 -1.52 -7.02 -1.51
CA GLY A 30 -2.47 -6.41 -0.59
C GLY A 30 -1.98 -5.14 0.10
N GLN A 31 -0.68 -4.78 -0.03
CA GLN A 31 -0.13 -3.54 0.53
C GLN A 31 -0.62 -2.29 -0.20
N TRP A 32 -0.79 -1.21 0.56
CA TRP A 32 -0.91 0.15 0.03
C TRP A 32 0.45 0.83 -0.02
N LEU A 33 0.74 1.49 -1.13
CA LEU A 33 1.93 2.32 -1.29
C LEU A 33 1.46 3.75 -1.53
N ILE A 34 2.05 4.68 -0.81
CA ILE A 34 1.89 6.11 -1.04
C ILE A 34 3.15 6.59 -1.74
N SER A 35 3.00 7.16 -2.93
CA SER A 35 4.08 7.72 -3.70
C SER A 35 3.91 9.23 -3.86
N GLU A 36 4.98 9.98 -3.68
CA GLU A 36 5.04 11.40 -3.99
C GLU A 36 6.15 11.64 -5.02
N HIS A 37 5.84 12.40 -6.08
CA HIS A 37 6.78 12.65 -7.19
C HIS A 37 7.40 11.37 -7.80
N GLY A 38 6.72 10.23 -7.72
CA GLY A 38 7.19 8.94 -8.25
C GLY A 38 8.10 8.15 -7.30
N THR A 39 8.37 8.66 -6.10
CA THR A 39 9.09 7.95 -5.03
C THR A 39 8.08 7.40 -4.03
N VAL A 40 8.26 6.16 -3.55
CA VAL A 40 7.41 5.62 -2.47
C VAL A 40 7.85 6.27 -1.16
N VAL A 41 6.95 7.05 -0.55
CA VAL A 41 7.22 7.78 0.70
C VAL A 41 6.63 7.10 1.92
N ALA A 42 5.61 6.25 1.74
CA ALA A 42 5.03 5.48 2.84
C ALA A 42 4.38 4.17 2.35
N LEU A 43 4.24 3.24 3.29
CA LEU A 43 3.49 2.00 3.14
C LEU A 43 2.37 1.97 4.16
N ALA A 44 1.17 1.58 3.75
CA ALA A 44 0.06 1.33 4.65
C ALA A 44 -0.41 -0.12 4.49
N GLY A 45 -0.75 -0.77 5.61
CA GLY A 45 -1.35 -2.11 5.59
C GLY A 45 -0.46 -3.27 6.05
N ARG A 46 0.57 -3.06 6.89
CA ARG A 46 1.19 -4.19 7.60
C ARG A 46 0.38 -4.67 8.83
N GLY A 47 -0.69 -3.95 9.19
CA GLY A 47 -1.72 -4.47 10.06
C GLY A 47 -2.72 -5.24 9.21
N GLY A 48 -2.72 -6.56 9.30
CA GLY A 48 -3.97 -7.29 9.04
C GLY A 48 -5.05 -6.66 9.92
N PHE A 49 -6.28 -6.61 9.44
CA PHE A 49 -7.40 -6.40 10.34
C PHE A 49 -7.33 -7.56 11.34
N THR A 50 -6.68 -7.36 12.49
CA THR A 50 -6.89 -8.23 13.63
C THR A 50 -8.35 -8.00 13.95
N GLU A 51 -9.19 -8.94 13.52
CA GLU A 51 -10.52 -9.06 14.08
C GLU A 51 -10.33 -9.00 15.61
N PRO A 52 -11.05 -8.13 16.32
CA PRO A 52 -10.98 -8.15 17.78
C PRO A 52 -11.19 -9.60 18.18
N ALA A 53 -10.22 -10.18 18.89
CA ALA A 53 -10.34 -11.54 19.39
C ALA A 53 -11.64 -11.56 20.20
N VAL A 54 -12.67 -12.18 19.62
CA VAL A 54 -13.91 -12.48 20.32
C VAL A 54 -13.57 -13.58 21.31
N ASP A 55 -13.00 -13.19 22.44
CA ASP A 55 -12.96 -14.02 23.63
C ASP A 55 -14.39 -14.06 24.16
N CYS A 56 -15.15 -15.06 23.71
CA CYS A 56 -16.46 -15.35 24.26
C CYS A 56 -16.25 -16.07 25.61
N CYS A 57 -16.24 -15.30 26.69
CA CYS A 57 -16.66 -15.75 28.02
C CYS A 57 -18.15 -15.49 28.22
#